data_AF-A0A453GK61-F1
#
_entry.id   AF-A0A453GK61-F1
#
_cell.length_a   1.000
_cell.length_b   1.000
_cell.length_c   1.000
_cell.angle_alpha   90.00
_cell.angle_beta   90.00
_cell.angle_gamma   90.00
#
_symmetry.space_group_name_H-M   'P 1'
#
loop_
_entity.id
_entity.type
_entity.pdbx_description
1 polymer ?
#
loop_
_entity_poly.entity_id
_entity_poly.type
_entity_poly.pdbx_seq_one_letter_code
_entity_poly.pdbx_strand_id
1 'polypeptide(L)' 'MVGVGEMIKMKDLAAMMHDADNKVSQGGEVGKEVGRWLLKLKSVAYDLEDLLDDLDTKNNEAKVRLLAYTPTL' A
#
# COMPACT_ATOMS: atom_id res chain seq x y z
N MET A 1 -15.27 1.43 11.93
CA MET A 1 -14.75 0.79 13.16
C MET A 1 -13.74 -0.24 12.70
N VAL A 2 -12.46 0.15 12.62
CA VAL A 2 -11.36 -0.72 12.16
C VAL A 2 -11.23 -1.87 13.17
N GLY A 3 -11.26 -3.11 12.69
CA GLY A 3 -11.33 -4.29 13.56
C GLY A 3 -10.05 -4.44 14.37
N VAL A 4 -10.15 -4.89 15.62
CA VAL A 4 -8.99 -5.09 16.53
C VAL A 4 -7.87 -5.93 15.88
N GLY A 5 -8.21 -6.86 14.98
CA GLY A 5 -7.24 -7.64 14.19
C GLY A 5 -6.48 -6.85 13.11
N GLU A 6 -7.06 -5.79 12.55
CA GLU A 6 -6.36 -4.88 11.63
C GLU A 6 -5.36 -3.99 12.36
N MET A 7 -5.69 -3.60 13.59
CA MET A 7 -4.82 -2.79 14.46
C MET A 7 -3.58 -3.57 14.95
N ILE A 8 -3.71 -4.87 15.21
CA ILE A 8 -2.57 -5.74 15.54
C ILE A 8 -1.62 -5.87 14.34
N LYS A 9 -2.17 -6.12 13.14
CA LYS A 9 -1.38 -6.21 11.90
C LYS A 9 -0.62 -4.93 11.58
N MET A 10 -1.21 -3.76 11.82
CA MET A 10 -0.51 -2.48 11.66
C MET A 10 0.62 -2.28 12.69
N LYS A 11 0.44 -2.74 13.94
CA LYS A 11 1.49 -2.67 14.97
C LYS A 11 2.68 -3.57 14.64
N ASP A 12 2.42 -4.79 14.16
CA ASP A 12 3.47 -5.73 13.80
C ASP A 12 4.28 -5.23 12.61
N LEU A 13 3.60 -4.63 11.61
CA LEU A 13 4.26 -4.01 10.48
C LEU A 13 5.14 -2.83 10.92
N ALA A 14 4.65 -1.96 11.81
CA ALA A 14 5.42 -0.83 12.33
C ALA A 14 6.66 -1.29 13.11
N ALA A 15 6.55 -2.34 13.93
CA ALA A 15 7.68 -2.92 14.65
C ALA A 15 8.72 -3.51 13.70
N MET A 16 8.28 -4.21 12.65
CA MET A 16 9.16 -4.78 11.63
C MET A 16 9.89 -3.70 10.82
N MET A 17 9.21 -2.59 10.49
CA MET A 17 9.84 -1.45 9.81
C MET A 17 10.88 -0.78 10.70
N HIS A 18 10.61 -0.64 12.00
CA HIS A 18 11.57 -0.08 12.95
C HIS A 18 12.81 -0.97 13.14
N ASP A 19 12.63 -2.28 13.24
CA ASP A 19 13.75 -3.25 13.31
C ASP A 19 14.60 -3.24 12.03
N ALA A 20 13.94 -3.15 10.87
CA ALA A 20 14.62 -3.05 9.59
C ALA A 20 15.44 -1.75 9.45
N ASP A 21 14.91 -0.61 9.91
CA ASP A 21 15.62 0.67 9.89
C ASP A 21 16.83 0.69 10.84
N ASN A 22 16.70 0.06 12.02
CA ASN A 22 17.83 -0.17 12.93
C ASN A 22 18.92 -1.04 12.29
N LYS A 23 18.54 -2.11 11.59
CA LYS A 23 19.50 -2.99 10.89
C LYS A 23 20.18 -2.30 9.70
N VAL A 24 19.47 -1.44 8.97
CA VAL A 24 20.06 -0.60 7.93
C VAL A 24 21.06 0.38 8.53
N SER A 25 20.70 1.04 9.63
CA SER A 25 21.53 2.02 10.34
C SER A 25 22.78 1.41 10.97
N GLN A 26 22.73 0.14 11.40
CA GLN A 26 23.89 -0.60 11.90
C GLN A 26 24.91 -0.94 10.80
N GLY A 27 24.54 -0.81 9.52
CA GLY A 27 25.43 -1.03 8.38
C GLY A 27 25.81 -2.51 8.18
N GLY A 28 26.88 -2.74 7.40
CA GLY A 28 27.31 -4.09 7.03
C GLY A 28 26.50 -4.72 5.89
N GLU A 29 26.76 -5.99 5.63
CA GLU A 29 26.16 -6.72 4.49
C GLU A 29 24.65 -6.95 4.69
N VAL A 30 24.26 -7.29 5.92
CA VAL A 30 22.86 -7.49 6.33
C VAL A 30 22.07 -6.18 6.24
N GLY A 31 22.61 -5.05 6.72
CA GLY A 31 21.95 -3.74 6.59
C GLY A 31 21.73 -3.32 5.14
N LYS A 32 22.69 -3.59 4.25
CA LYS A 32 22.54 -3.35 2.80
C LYS A 32 21.48 -4.23 2.16
N GLU A 33 21.38 -5.49 2.57
CA GLU A 33 20.37 -6.42 2.06
C GLU A 33 18.96 -6.06 2.53
N VAL A 34 18.80 -5.73 3.82
CA VAL A 34 17.54 -5.24 4.39
C VAL A 34 17.12 -3.93 3.72
N GLY A 35 18.05 -2.99 3.51
CA GLY A 35 17.77 -1.75 2.79
C GLY A 35 17.30 -1.97 1.35
N ARG A 36 17.90 -2.94 0.63
CA ARG A 36 17.44 -3.34 -0.71
C ARG A 36 16.04 -3.96 -0.68
N TRP A 37 15.74 -4.77 0.32
CA TRP A 37 14.41 -5.36 0.49
C TRP A 37 13.34 -4.29 0.79
N LEU A 38 13.65 -3.31 1.64
CA LEU A 38 12.75 -2.19 1.94
C LEU A 38 12.44 -1.34 0.69
N LEU A 39 13.44 -1.07 -0.16
CA LEU A 39 13.24 -0.34 -1.41
C LEU A 39 12.32 -1.08 -2.38
N LYS A 40 12.48 -2.41 -2.51
CA LYS A 40 11.59 -3.23 -3.35
C LYS A 40 10.17 -3.25 -2.81
N LEU A 41 9.99 -3.39 -1.49
CA LEU A 41 8.67 -3.35 -0.87
C LEU A 41 7.98 -2.00 -1.10
N LYS A 42 8.73 -0.89 -1.01
CA LYS A 42 8.21 0.45 -1.32
C LYS A 42 7.76 0.57 -2.78
N SER A 43 8.53 0.01 -3.73
CA SER A 43 8.13 0.00 -5.15
C SER A 43 6.83 -0.75 -5.37
N VAL A 44 6.70 -1.96 -4.80
CA VAL A 44 5.49 -2.78 -4.95
C VAL A 44 4.27 -2.10 -4.31
N ALA A 45 4.45 -1.37 -3.21
CA ALA A 45 3.38 -0.61 -2.59
C ALA A 45 2.86 0.50 -3.52
N TYR A 46 3.74 1.22 -4.21
CA TYR A 46 3.33 2.21 -5.22
C TYR A 46 2.67 1.57 -6.43
N ASP A 47 3.20 0.44 -6.94
CA ASP A 47 2.58 -0.27 -8.06
C ASP A 47 1.16 -0.75 -7.72
N LEU A 48 0.90 -1.09 -6.45
CA LEU A 48 -0.42 -1.45 -5.95
C LEU A 48 -1.34 -0.23 -5.74
N GLU A 49 -0.81 0.89 -5.26
CA GLU A 49 -1.55 2.15 -5.13
C GLU A 49 -2.01 2.66 -6.50
N ASP A 50 -1.12 2.67 -7.50
CA ASP A 50 -1.44 3.04 -8.88
C ASP A 50 -2.50 2.11 -9.49
N LEU A 51 -2.44 0.80 -9.21
CA LEU A 51 -3.45 -0.14 -9.69
C LEU A 51 -4.80 0.04 -9.00
N LEU A 52 -4.81 0.37 -7.70
CA LEU A 52 -6.03 0.66 -6.96
C LEU A 52 -6.67 1.96 -7.45
N ASP A 53 -5.88 3.00 -7.69
CA ASP A 53 -6.35 4.27 -8.26
C ASP A 53 -6.90 4.11 -9.68
N ASP A 54 -6.27 3.26 -10.51
CA ASP A 54 -6.78 2.93 -11.85
C ASP A 54 -8.11 2.15 -11.78
N LEU A 55 -8.24 1.21 -10.84
CA LEU A 55 -9.49 0.49 -10.61
C LEU A 55 -10.61 1.39 -10.09
N ASP A 56 -10.32 2.30 -9.17
CA ASP A 56 -11.30 3.27 -8.66
C ASP A 56 -11.70 4.28 -9.74
N THR A 57 -10.75 4.72 -10.57
CA THR A 57 -11.02 5.58 -11.73
C THR A 57 -11.97 4.88 -12.70
N LYS A 58 -11.70 3.64 -13.08
CA LYS A 58 -12.57 2.85 -13.97
C LYS A 58 -13.95 2.57 -13.38
N ASN A 59 -14.02 2.31 -12.08
CA ASN A 59 -15.29 2.12 -11.37
C ASN A 59 -16.12 3.40 -11.35
N ASN A 60 -15.48 4.55 -11.13
CA ASN A 60 -16.13 5.85 -11.15
C ASN A 60 -16.60 6.24 -12.56
N GLU A 61 -15.82 5.96 -13.60
CA GLU A 61 -16.23 6.14 -14.99
C GLU A 61 -17.46 5.29 -15.35
N ALA A 62 -17.50 4.03 -14.91
CA ALA A 62 -18.64 3.16 -15.12
C ALA A 62 -19.91 3.68 -14.42
N LYS A 63 -19.78 4.21 -13.19
CA LYS A 63 -20.88 4.84 -12.45
C LYS A 63 -21.36 6.14 -13.11
N VAL A 64 -20.45 6.99 -13.57
CA VAL A 64 -20.78 8.24 -14.29
C VAL A 64 -21.49 7.94 -15.60
N ARG A 65 -21.05 6.91 -16.34
CA ARG A 65 -21.72 6.48 -17.58
C ARG A 65 -23.12 5.91 -17.32
N LEU A 66 -23.32 5.19 -16.22
CA LEU A 66 -24.64 4.72 -15.79
C LEU A 66 -25.58 5.88 -15.43
N LEU A 67 -25.09 6.91 -14.73
CA LEU A 67 -25.86 8.11 -14.40
C LEU A 67 -26.14 9.01 -15.62
N ALA A 68 -25.25 9.01 -16.63
CA ALA A 68 -25.46 9.73 -17.87
C ALA A 68 -26.47 9.04 -18.82
N TYR A 69 -26.77 7.75 -18.60
CA TYR A 69 -27.69 6.97 -19.43
C TYR A 69 -29.06 6.73 -18.79
N THR A 70 -29.30 7.20 -17.55
CA THR A 70 -30.65 7.21 -16.99
C THR A 70 -31.48 8.28 -17.72
N PRO A 71 -32.51 7.90 -18.52
CA PRO A 71 -33.40 8.89 -19.11
C PRO A 71 -34.18 9.53 -17.96
N THR A 72 -34.16 10.85 -17.87
CA THR A 72 -35.07 11.60 -17.01
C THR A 72 -36.51 11.26 -17.42
N LEU A 73 -37.23 10.57 -16.54
CA LEU A 73 -38.69 10.42 -16.61
C LEU A 73 -39.36 11.76 -16.27
#